data_AF-A0A9D4DEJ7-F1
#
_entry.id   AF-A0A9D4DEJ7-F1
#
_cell.length_a   1.000
_cell.length_b   1.000
_cell.length_c   1.000
_cell.angle_alpha   90.00
_cell.angle_beta   90.00
_cell.angle_gamma   90.00
#
_symmetry.space_group_name_H-M   'P 1'
#
loop_
_entity.id
_entity.type
_entity.pdbx_description
1 polymer ?
#
loop_
_entity_poly.entity_id
_entity_poly.type
_entity_poly.pdbx_seq_one_letter_code
_entity_poly.pdbx_strand_id
1 'polypeptide(L)'
;MVKEKAIEFLNVCEEEWTNEISYAALHTLTDNKRNKQKMLPLSEDISKLQTHLQKTSESLTEALQERFFKHNWELLSKVTLAKLVLFNRRRGGETERIEVVHYENRKNKSEQAPKEVEDSLSETEKVLLRTLSRVEIRGKRDRTVAVLLTPDIQKNIDLLLRYRADAGVDKENAYVFARSNSGSQFPLRSADVLRKFAKEASLECPESVTSTKLRKHVATVVQILNLSKNDLEVLARFMGHDINIHRSFYRLPQEIIEVARMGCLLTAFNKGTIGHFSGKSIDDIDLE
;
A
#
# COMPACT_ATOMS: atom_id res chain seq x y z
N MET A 1 33.84 41.56 -13.79
CA MET A 1 34.25 41.48 -12.36
C MET A 1 33.11 41.60 -11.34
N VAL A 2 32.56 42.77 -10.98
CA VAL A 2 31.54 42.84 -9.90
C VAL A 2 30.22 42.14 -10.29
N LYS A 3 29.76 42.34 -11.53
CA LYS A 3 28.55 41.71 -12.07
C LYS A 3 28.64 40.19 -12.16
N GLU A 4 29.82 39.66 -12.51
CA GLU A 4 30.12 38.22 -12.56
C GLU A 4 30.07 37.59 -11.17
N LYS A 5 30.74 38.20 -10.19
CA LYS A 5 30.73 37.72 -8.81
C LYS A 5 29.32 37.73 -8.19
N ALA A 6 28.49 38.70 -8.58
CA ALA A 6 27.09 38.75 -8.13
C ALA A 6 26.25 37.60 -8.72
N ILE A 7 26.50 37.22 -9.98
CA ILE A 7 25.81 36.09 -10.62
C ILE A 7 26.27 34.76 -10.01
N GLU A 8 27.57 34.58 -9.77
CA GLU A 8 28.10 33.41 -9.07
C GLU A 8 27.50 33.27 -7.66
N PHE A 9 27.43 34.37 -6.91
CA PHE A 9 26.81 34.36 -5.58
C PHE A 9 25.33 33.98 -5.61
N LEU A 10 24.56 34.51 -6.58
CA LEU A 10 23.15 34.16 -6.74
C LEU A 10 22.96 32.68 -7.10
N ASN A 11 23.83 32.13 -7.96
CA ASN A 11 23.79 30.70 -8.30
C ASN A 11 24.08 29.83 -7.08
N VAL A 12 25.10 30.15 -6.28
CA VAL A 12 25.41 29.44 -5.03
C VAL A 12 24.24 29.55 -4.04
N CYS A 13 23.65 30.74 -3.91
CA CYS A 13 22.44 30.89 -3.10
C CYS A 13 21.30 30.02 -3.62
N GLU A 14 20.98 30.02 -4.91
CA GLU A 14 19.90 29.18 -5.45
C GLU A 14 20.15 27.67 -5.24
N GLU A 15 21.41 27.23 -5.35
CA GLU A 15 21.79 25.82 -5.14
C GLU A 15 21.76 25.40 -3.66
N GLU A 16 22.26 26.24 -2.75
CA GLU A 16 22.46 25.88 -1.33
C GLU A 16 21.29 26.30 -0.43
N TRP A 17 20.52 27.34 -0.79
CA TRP A 17 19.46 27.92 0.04
C TRP A 17 18.42 26.90 0.50
N THR A 18 18.00 26.01 -0.41
CA THR A 18 17.01 24.98 -0.09
C THR A 18 17.53 24.00 0.96
N ASN A 19 18.82 23.65 0.88
CA ASN A 19 19.48 22.74 1.81
C ASN A 19 19.72 23.43 3.15
N GLU A 20 20.27 24.65 3.16
CA GLU A 20 20.61 25.41 4.37
C GLU A 20 19.38 25.75 5.22
N ILE A 21 18.28 26.21 4.60
CA ILE A 21 17.04 26.53 5.33
C ILE A 21 16.40 25.27 5.91
N SER A 22 16.43 24.18 5.14
CA SER A 22 15.81 22.93 5.58
C SER A 22 16.74 22.12 6.49
N TYR A 23 18.02 22.47 6.59
CA TYR A 23 19.06 21.66 7.22
C TYR A 23 18.73 21.36 8.67
N ALA A 24 18.45 22.39 9.49
CA ALA A 24 18.14 22.21 10.90
C ALA A 24 16.91 21.31 11.11
N ALA A 25 15.84 21.53 10.34
CA ALA A 25 14.63 20.72 10.40
C ALA A 25 14.88 19.27 9.95
N LEU A 26 15.62 19.06 8.87
CA LEU A 26 15.99 17.73 8.37
C LEU A 26 16.90 16.98 9.34
N HIS A 27 17.85 17.68 9.97
CA HIS A 27 18.75 17.13 10.97
C HIS A 27 17.95 16.66 12.19
N THR A 28 17.09 17.51 12.75
CA THR A 28 16.20 17.13 13.86
C THR A 28 15.29 15.96 13.49
N LEU A 29 14.71 15.96 12.28
CA LEU A 29 13.90 14.84 11.81
C LEU A 29 14.69 13.54 11.66
N THR A 30 15.97 13.62 11.30
CA THR A 30 16.87 12.47 11.12
C THR A 30 17.31 11.93 12.47
N ASP A 31 17.72 12.78 13.40
CA ASP A 31 18.07 12.39 14.76
C ASP A 31 16.89 11.73 15.48
N ASN A 32 15.69 12.29 15.36
CA ASN A 32 14.47 11.70 15.93
C ASN A 32 14.07 10.36 15.32
N LYS A 33 14.59 10.03 14.13
CA LYS A 33 14.38 8.73 13.47
C LYS A 33 15.50 7.74 13.79
N ARG A 34 16.67 8.21 14.20
CA ARG A 34 17.83 7.36 14.52
C ARG A 34 17.45 6.42 15.67
N ASN A 35 17.76 5.12 15.51
CA ASN A 35 17.48 4.05 16.48
C ASN A 35 15.98 3.82 16.83
N LYS A 36 15.04 4.47 16.13
CA LYS A 36 13.61 4.28 16.40
C LYS A 36 13.10 3.00 15.74
N GLN A 37 12.64 2.05 16.55
CA GLN A 37 12.08 0.79 16.06
C GLN A 37 10.89 1.04 15.11
N LYS A 38 11.02 0.58 13.87
CA LYS A 38 9.96 0.67 12.86
C LYS A 38 8.99 -0.50 13.06
N MET A 39 7.92 -0.27 13.81
CA MET A 39 6.83 -1.25 13.97
C MET A 39 6.14 -1.51 12.63
N LEU A 40 6.39 -2.68 12.04
CA LEU A 40 5.65 -3.24 10.92
C LEU A 40 4.53 -4.15 11.43
N PRO A 41 3.43 -4.29 10.68
CA PRO A 41 2.37 -5.24 11.02
C PRO A 41 2.90 -6.66 10.97
N LEU A 42 2.50 -7.47 11.96
CA LEU A 42 2.79 -8.90 11.99
C LEU A 42 1.94 -9.62 10.93
N SER A 43 2.53 -10.60 10.25
CA SER A 43 1.82 -11.42 9.26
C SER A 43 0.61 -12.13 9.88
N GLU A 44 0.74 -12.56 11.13
CA GLU A 44 -0.35 -13.19 11.90
C GLU A 44 -1.50 -12.23 12.17
N ASP A 45 -1.21 -11.00 12.61
CA ASP A 45 -2.23 -9.96 12.80
C ASP A 45 -2.96 -9.62 11.51
N ILE A 46 -2.24 -9.59 10.38
CA ILE A 46 -2.84 -9.38 9.06
C ILE A 46 -3.81 -10.53 8.72
N SER A 47 -3.41 -11.78 8.95
CA SER A 47 -4.24 -12.97 8.68
C SER A 47 -5.47 -13.02 9.59
N LYS A 48 -5.29 -12.75 10.89
CA LYS A 48 -6.39 -12.61 11.88
C LYS A 48 -7.40 -11.56 11.42
N LEU A 49 -6.92 -10.38 11.01
CA LEU A 49 -7.78 -9.30 10.51
C LEU A 49 -8.51 -9.67 9.22
N GLN A 50 -7.83 -10.30 8.25
CA GLN A 50 -8.46 -10.75 7.01
C GLN A 50 -9.58 -11.76 7.29
N THR A 51 -9.33 -12.72 8.18
CA THR A 51 -10.32 -13.72 8.59
C THR A 51 -11.52 -13.08 9.28
N HIS A 52 -11.27 -12.15 10.20
CA HIS A 52 -12.33 -11.40 10.86
C HIS A 52 -13.21 -10.64 9.85
N LEU A 53 -12.59 -9.86 8.96
CA LEU A 53 -13.31 -9.10 7.94
C LEU A 53 -14.07 -9.98 6.95
N GLN A 54 -13.53 -11.15 6.58
CA GLN A 54 -14.21 -12.08 5.69
C GLN A 54 -15.52 -12.58 6.33
N LYS A 55 -15.45 -13.10 7.56
CA LYS A 55 -16.62 -13.59 8.30
C LYS A 55 -17.67 -12.50 8.52
N THR A 56 -17.24 -11.30 8.91
CA THR A 56 -18.16 -10.17 9.09
C THR A 56 -18.81 -9.76 7.78
N SER A 57 -18.07 -9.77 6.67
CA SER A 57 -18.59 -9.43 5.34
C SER A 57 -19.67 -10.41 4.89
N GLU A 58 -19.44 -11.71 5.05
CA GLU A 58 -20.39 -12.77 4.65
C GLU A 58 -21.70 -12.64 5.43
N SER A 59 -21.62 -12.57 6.76
CA SER A 59 -22.77 -12.41 7.64
C SER A 59 -23.59 -11.14 7.34
N LEU A 60 -22.93 -10.01 7.08
CA LEU A 60 -23.63 -8.76 6.74
C LEU A 60 -24.27 -8.79 5.36
N THR A 61 -23.63 -9.48 4.41
CA THR A 61 -24.17 -9.62 3.05
C THR A 61 -25.45 -10.44 3.07
N GLU A 62 -25.46 -11.56 3.80
CA GLU A 62 -26.65 -12.39 4.00
C GLU A 62 -27.77 -11.59 4.70
N ALA A 63 -27.45 -10.93 5.82
CA ALA A 63 -28.44 -10.15 6.56
C ALA A 63 -29.07 -9.02 5.74
N LEU A 64 -28.29 -8.33 4.89
CA LEU A 64 -28.80 -7.26 4.01
C LEU A 64 -29.59 -7.78 2.81
N GLN A 65 -29.33 -9.01 2.37
CA GLN A 65 -30.12 -9.67 1.33
C GLN A 65 -31.49 -10.08 1.86
N GLU A 66 -31.58 -10.50 3.12
CA GLU A 66 -32.85 -10.82 3.79
C GLU A 66 -33.67 -9.57 4.09
N ARG A 67 -33.06 -8.57 4.73
CA ARG A 67 -33.74 -7.34 5.12
C ARG A 67 -32.78 -6.16 5.21
N PHE A 68 -33.17 -5.04 4.62
CA PHE A 68 -32.39 -3.82 4.73
C PHE A 68 -32.39 -3.28 6.17
N PHE A 69 -31.18 -3.09 6.70
CA PHE A 69 -30.92 -2.34 7.93
C PHE A 69 -29.76 -1.38 7.69
N LYS A 70 -30.01 -0.08 7.91
CA LYS A 70 -29.00 0.98 7.71
C LYS A 70 -27.70 0.71 8.45
N HIS A 71 -27.77 0.21 9.69
CA HIS A 71 -26.59 -0.15 10.47
C HIS A 71 -25.72 -1.22 9.77
N ASN A 72 -26.35 -2.27 9.24
CA ASN A 72 -25.65 -3.35 8.54
C ASN A 72 -25.03 -2.84 7.24
N TRP A 73 -25.72 -1.94 6.52
CA TRP A 73 -25.19 -1.31 5.31
C TRP A 73 -23.95 -0.46 5.62
N GLU A 74 -24.01 0.37 6.67
CA GLU A 74 -22.87 1.18 7.10
C GLU A 74 -21.69 0.32 7.54
N LEU A 75 -21.96 -0.79 8.23
CA LEU A 75 -20.92 -1.73 8.64
C LEU A 75 -20.32 -2.47 7.46
N LEU A 76 -21.14 -2.95 6.51
CA LEU A 76 -20.67 -3.60 5.28
C LEU A 76 -19.80 -2.63 4.45
N SER A 77 -20.18 -1.36 4.38
CA SER A 77 -19.38 -0.33 3.71
C SER A 77 -18.01 -0.17 4.36
N LYS A 78 -17.94 -0.18 5.69
CA LYS A 78 -16.66 -0.11 6.44
C LYS A 78 -15.84 -1.37 6.22
N VAL A 79 -16.43 -2.56 6.34
CA VAL A 79 -15.75 -3.86 6.16
C VAL A 79 -15.19 -3.95 4.74
N THR A 80 -15.98 -3.60 3.73
CA THR A 80 -15.59 -3.65 2.31
C THR A 80 -14.42 -2.70 2.03
N LEU A 81 -14.46 -1.48 2.56
CA LEU A 81 -13.33 -0.54 2.46
C LEU A 81 -12.06 -1.09 3.15
N ALA A 82 -12.19 -1.71 4.32
CA ALA A 82 -11.06 -2.32 5.02
C ALA A 82 -10.44 -3.46 4.20
N LYS A 83 -11.26 -4.36 3.66
CA LYS A 83 -10.84 -5.46 2.79
C LYS A 83 -10.12 -4.93 1.55
N LEU A 84 -10.66 -3.87 0.93
CA LEU A 84 -10.07 -3.25 -0.24
C LEU A 84 -8.69 -2.65 0.04
N VAL A 85 -8.54 -1.94 1.17
CA VAL A 85 -7.26 -1.37 1.60
C VAL A 85 -6.24 -2.46 1.91
N LEU A 86 -6.66 -3.55 2.57
CA LEU A 86 -5.79 -4.69 2.88
C LEU A 86 -5.36 -5.44 1.62
N PHE A 87 -6.25 -5.64 0.65
CA PHE A 87 -5.92 -6.34 -0.59
C PHE A 87 -4.91 -5.54 -1.43
N ASN A 88 -5.16 -4.24 -1.62
CA ASN A 88 -4.32 -3.42 -2.48
C ASN A 88 -3.06 -2.89 -1.77
N ARG A 89 -3.04 -2.84 -0.43
CA ARG A 89 -1.95 -2.27 0.40
C ARG A 89 -1.52 -0.87 -0.04
N ARG A 90 -2.45 -0.12 -0.66
CA ARG A 90 -2.25 1.22 -1.20
C ARG A 90 -2.46 2.30 -0.14
N ARG A 91 -2.26 3.56 -0.51
CA ARG A 91 -2.62 4.67 0.38
C ARG A 91 -4.12 4.64 0.58
N GLY A 92 -4.58 4.64 1.82
CA GLY A 92 -6.00 4.52 2.13
C GLY A 92 -6.88 5.63 1.51
N GLY A 93 -6.29 6.82 1.31
CA GLY A 93 -6.94 7.91 0.59
C GLY A 93 -7.26 7.62 -0.87
N GLU A 94 -6.50 6.74 -1.54
CA GLU A 94 -6.78 6.35 -2.93
C GLU A 94 -8.04 5.45 -2.95
N THR A 95 -8.12 4.47 -2.06
CA THR A 95 -9.26 3.52 -2.01
C THR A 95 -10.54 4.14 -1.46
N GLU A 96 -10.47 5.12 -0.54
CA GLU A 96 -11.68 5.75 0.02
C GLU A 96 -12.37 6.69 -0.98
N ARG A 97 -11.63 7.21 -1.96
CA ARG A 97 -12.11 8.16 -2.97
C ARG A 97 -12.51 7.51 -4.30
N ILE A 98 -12.75 6.20 -4.31
CA ILE A 98 -13.31 5.55 -5.50
C ILE A 98 -14.74 6.08 -5.70
N GLU A 99 -14.99 6.62 -6.88
CA GLU A 99 -16.32 7.10 -7.26
C GLU A 99 -17.11 6.02 -7.97
N VAL A 100 -18.44 6.12 -7.90
CA VAL A 100 -19.37 5.17 -8.52
C VAL A 100 -19.12 5.07 -10.03
N VAL A 101 -18.92 6.21 -10.70
CA VAL A 101 -18.58 6.27 -12.13
C VAL A 101 -17.29 5.52 -12.48
N HIS A 102 -16.25 5.57 -11.64
CA HIS A 102 -15.02 4.82 -11.87
C HIS A 102 -15.24 3.31 -11.69
N TYR A 103 -16.08 2.92 -10.73
CA TYR A 103 -16.44 1.53 -10.50
C TYR A 103 -17.30 0.96 -11.63
N GLU A 104 -18.26 1.73 -12.16
CA GLU A 104 -19.11 1.32 -13.28
C GLU A 104 -18.29 1.19 -14.58
N ASN A 105 -17.36 2.11 -14.82
CA ASN A 105 -16.45 2.08 -15.98
C ASN A 105 -15.23 1.18 -15.79
N ARG A 106 -15.24 0.28 -14.80
CA ARG A 106 -14.12 -0.62 -14.54
C ARG A 106 -13.84 -1.51 -15.74
N LYS A 107 -12.56 -1.83 -15.95
CA LYS A 107 -12.16 -2.82 -16.95
C LYS A 107 -12.66 -4.19 -16.49
N ASN A 108 -13.69 -4.67 -17.20
CA ASN A 108 -14.31 -5.96 -16.93
C ASN A 108 -13.42 -7.11 -17.40
N LYS A 109 -13.78 -8.32 -16.97
CA LYS A 109 -13.12 -9.63 -17.24
C LYS A 109 -12.90 -9.96 -18.73
N SER A 110 -13.30 -9.08 -19.64
CA SER A 110 -13.49 -9.31 -21.07
C SER A 110 -12.67 -8.38 -21.98
N GLU A 111 -11.83 -7.48 -21.45
CA GLU A 111 -10.72 -6.96 -22.26
C GLU A 111 -9.70 -8.10 -22.42
N GLN A 112 -9.98 -9.01 -23.35
CA GLN A 112 -9.11 -10.13 -23.68
C GLN A 112 -7.77 -9.56 -24.07
N ALA A 113 -6.74 -9.86 -23.27
CA ALA A 113 -5.38 -9.64 -23.72
C ALA A 113 -5.21 -10.38 -25.07
N PRO A 114 -4.40 -9.84 -26.00
CA PRO A 114 -4.06 -10.57 -27.21
C PRO A 114 -3.64 -12.00 -26.85
N LYS A 115 -4.06 -12.99 -27.65
CA LYS A 115 -3.89 -14.41 -27.32
C LYS A 115 -2.43 -14.75 -27.03
N GLU A 116 -1.51 -14.11 -27.74
CA GLU A 116 -0.06 -14.25 -27.57
C GLU A 116 0.40 -13.80 -26.17
N VAL A 117 -0.23 -12.76 -25.62
CA VAL A 117 0.04 -12.29 -24.25
C VAL A 117 -0.55 -13.26 -23.24
N GLU A 118 -1.78 -13.73 -23.44
CA GLU A 118 -2.40 -14.71 -22.54
C GLU A 118 -1.61 -16.02 -22.50
N ASP A 119 -1.10 -16.50 -23.63
CA ASP A 119 -0.29 -17.72 -23.73
C ASP A 119 1.06 -17.61 -23.01
N SER A 120 1.59 -16.38 -22.84
CA SER A 120 2.83 -16.13 -22.08
C SER A 120 2.65 -16.12 -20.56
N LEU A 121 1.40 -16.05 -20.07
CA LEU A 121 1.08 -16.03 -18.65
C LEU A 121 1.04 -17.45 -18.06
N SER A 122 1.37 -17.56 -16.78
CA SER A 122 1.12 -18.77 -16.01
C SER A 122 -0.38 -19.03 -15.82
N GLU A 123 -0.76 -20.28 -15.53
CA GLU A 123 -2.16 -20.65 -15.27
C GLU A 123 -2.77 -19.85 -14.11
N THR A 124 -1.98 -19.57 -13.08
CA THR A 124 -2.41 -18.72 -11.96
C THR A 124 -2.71 -17.29 -12.40
N GLU A 125 -1.84 -16.70 -13.24
CA GLU A 125 -2.05 -15.34 -13.76
C GLU A 125 -3.26 -15.27 -14.68
N LYS A 126 -3.50 -16.29 -15.52
CA LYS A 126 -4.72 -16.40 -16.33
C LYS A 126 -5.98 -16.43 -15.46
N VAL A 127 -5.96 -17.23 -14.39
CA VAL A 127 -7.08 -17.26 -13.42
C VAL A 127 -7.28 -15.91 -12.75
N LEU A 128 -6.21 -15.24 -12.33
CA LEU A 128 -6.28 -13.91 -11.71
C LEU A 128 -6.81 -12.84 -12.69
N LEU A 129 -6.39 -12.87 -13.94
CA LEU A 129 -6.85 -11.95 -14.98
C LEU A 129 -8.36 -12.10 -15.24
N ARG A 130 -8.87 -13.33 -15.20
CA ARG A 130 -10.31 -13.63 -15.40
C ARG A 130 -11.16 -13.33 -14.16
N THR A 131 -10.57 -13.32 -12.97
CA THR A 131 -11.30 -13.18 -11.70
C THR A 131 -11.27 -11.76 -11.14
N LEU A 132 -10.13 -11.08 -11.20
CA LEU A 132 -9.98 -9.72 -10.69
C LEU A 132 -10.48 -8.68 -11.70
N SER A 133 -10.97 -7.56 -11.19
CA SER A 133 -11.31 -6.39 -12.01
C SER A 133 -10.43 -5.21 -11.63
N ARG A 134 -10.17 -4.34 -12.60
CA ARG A 134 -9.27 -3.19 -12.42
C ARG A 134 -10.05 -1.89 -12.59
N VAL A 135 -10.06 -1.09 -11.52
CA VAL A 135 -10.59 0.28 -11.52
C VAL A 135 -9.44 1.26 -11.63
N GLU A 136 -9.59 2.27 -12.49
CA GLU A 136 -8.67 3.40 -12.58
C GLU A 136 -9.26 4.61 -11.85
N ILE A 137 -8.45 5.23 -11.00
CA ILE A 137 -8.82 6.44 -10.25
C ILE A 137 -7.74 7.50 -10.38
N ARG A 138 -8.12 8.75 -10.12
CA ARG A 138 -7.21 9.90 -10.11
C ARG A 138 -6.35 9.92 -8.84
N GLY A 139 -5.05 9.81 -9.00
CA GLY A 139 -4.04 9.96 -7.95
C GLY A 139 -3.54 11.40 -7.78
N LYS A 140 -2.52 11.58 -6.93
CA LYS A 140 -1.85 12.88 -6.79
C LYS A 140 -1.19 13.29 -8.11
N ARG A 141 -1.22 14.59 -8.41
CA ARG A 141 -0.64 15.18 -9.64
C ARG A 141 -1.20 14.54 -10.91
N ASP A 142 -2.51 14.26 -10.91
CA ASP A 142 -3.24 13.72 -12.06
C ASP A 142 -2.79 12.33 -12.55
N ARG A 143 -1.99 11.61 -11.74
CA ARG A 143 -1.51 10.27 -12.11
C ARG A 143 -2.64 9.25 -12.00
N THR A 144 -2.88 8.49 -13.07
CA THR A 144 -3.81 7.36 -13.03
C THR A 144 -3.31 6.25 -12.10
N VAL A 145 -4.20 5.79 -11.23
CA VAL A 145 -3.92 4.81 -10.19
C VAL A 145 -4.86 3.63 -10.36
N ALA A 146 -4.28 2.42 -10.47
CA ALA A 146 -5.05 1.18 -10.55
C ALA A 146 -5.39 0.63 -9.16
N VAL A 147 -6.63 0.21 -8.97
CA VAL A 147 -7.12 -0.54 -7.81
C VAL A 147 -7.70 -1.86 -8.29
N LEU A 148 -7.26 -2.96 -7.69
CA LEU A 148 -7.74 -4.30 -8.00
C LEU A 148 -8.89 -4.68 -7.07
N LEU A 149 -9.93 -5.30 -7.65
CA LEU A 149 -11.14 -5.73 -6.97
C LEU A 149 -11.32 -7.23 -7.10
N THR A 150 -11.43 -7.92 -5.97
CA THR A 150 -11.81 -9.34 -5.92
C THR A 150 -13.31 -9.50 -6.20
N PRO A 151 -13.77 -10.69 -6.64
CA PRO A 151 -15.20 -10.96 -6.84
C PRO A 151 -16.05 -10.69 -5.59
N ASP A 152 -15.52 -11.04 -4.41
CA ASP A 152 -16.16 -10.78 -3.12
C ASP A 152 -16.34 -9.28 -2.86
N ILE A 153 -15.30 -8.47 -3.08
CA ILE A 153 -15.39 -7.01 -2.91
C ILE A 153 -16.39 -6.42 -3.90
N GLN A 154 -16.41 -6.90 -5.15
CA GLN A 154 -17.38 -6.45 -6.16
C GLN A 154 -18.81 -6.75 -5.73
N LYS A 155 -19.08 -7.99 -5.28
CA LYS A 155 -20.39 -8.38 -4.75
C LYS A 155 -20.85 -7.44 -3.62
N ASN A 156 -19.95 -7.10 -2.70
CA ASN A 156 -20.28 -6.18 -1.61
C ASN A 156 -20.54 -4.76 -2.12
N ILE A 157 -19.72 -4.25 -3.04
CA ILE A 157 -19.93 -2.93 -3.65
C ILE A 157 -21.27 -2.88 -4.38
N ASP A 158 -21.60 -3.89 -5.17
CA ASP A 158 -22.88 -3.97 -5.90
C ASP A 158 -24.07 -3.94 -4.93
N LEU A 159 -23.98 -4.66 -3.81
CA LEU A 159 -25.00 -4.64 -2.76
C LEU A 159 -25.11 -3.27 -2.06
N LEU A 160 -23.98 -2.60 -1.82
CA LEU A 160 -23.95 -1.26 -1.25
C LEU A 160 -24.59 -0.23 -2.18
N LEU A 161 -24.31 -0.31 -3.49
CA LEU A 161 -24.90 0.57 -4.49
C LEU A 161 -26.40 0.34 -4.64
N ARG A 162 -26.85 -0.92 -4.57
CA ARG A 162 -28.28 -1.27 -4.61
C ARG A 162 -29.10 -0.57 -3.52
N TYR A 163 -28.60 -0.55 -2.29
CA TYR A 163 -29.28 0.05 -1.13
C TYR A 163 -28.81 1.48 -0.80
N ARG A 164 -28.10 2.14 -1.74
CA ARG A 164 -27.51 3.46 -1.52
C ARG A 164 -28.56 4.51 -1.16
N ALA A 165 -29.71 4.50 -1.85
CA ALA A 165 -30.81 5.42 -1.60
C ALA A 165 -31.48 5.14 -0.24
N ASP A 166 -31.74 3.87 0.08
CA ASP A 166 -32.36 3.45 1.35
C ASP A 166 -31.48 3.80 2.56
N ALA A 167 -30.16 3.79 2.40
CA ALA A 167 -29.22 4.22 3.44
C ALA A 167 -29.25 5.74 3.71
N GLY A 168 -29.89 6.53 2.85
CA GLY A 168 -29.97 7.99 2.96
C GLY A 168 -28.67 8.68 2.56
N VAL A 169 -27.93 8.10 1.61
CA VAL A 169 -26.75 8.75 1.02
C VAL A 169 -27.19 9.94 0.17
N ASP A 170 -26.47 11.05 0.28
CA ASP A 170 -26.72 12.26 -0.51
C ASP A 170 -26.55 11.99 -2.02
N LYS A 171 -27.44 12.56 -2.84
CA LYS A 171 -27.43 12.36 -4.31
C LYS A 171 -26.18 12.94 -4.98
N GLU A 172 -25.62 14.00 -4.40
CA GLU A 172 -24.40 14.65 -4.88
C GLU A 172 -23.12 13.93 -4.43
N ASN A 173 -23.24 12.92 -3.54
CA ASN A 173 -22.09 12.14 -3.13
C ASN A 173 -21.71 11.15 -4.25
N ALA A 174 -20.53 11.35 -4.86
CA ALA A 174 -20.03 10.52 -5.94
C ALA A 174 -19.32 9.24 -5.46
N TYR A 175 -19.01 9.09 -4.17
CA TYR A 175 -18.14 8.02 -3.67
C TYR A 175 -18.87 6.70 -3.46
N VAL A 176 -18.22 5.59 -3.81
CA VAL A 176 -18.71 4.23 -3.49
C VAL A 176 -18.90 4.08 -1.99
N PHE A 177 -17.87 4.45 -1.21
CA PHE A 177 -17.87 4.38 0.26
C PHE A 177 -18.35 5.69 0.88
N ALA A 178 -19.56 6.12 0.51
CA ALA A 178 -20.17 7.34 1.00
C ALA A 178 -20.56 7.26 2.48
N ARG A 179 -20.60 8.42 3.16
CA ARG A 179 -21.23 8.53 4.48
C ARG A 179 -22.74 8.66 4.32
N SER A 180 -23.48 7.86 5.06
CA SER A 180 -24.96 7.83 5.12
C SER A 180 -25.57 8.92 6.01
N ASN A 181 -24.78 9.91 6.46
CA ASN A 181 -25.26 11.00 7.30
C ASN A 181 -25.85 12.10 6.41
N SER A 182 -27.04 12.58 6.78
CA SER A 182 -27.90 13.51 6.04
C SER A 182 -27.14 14.72 5.47
N GLY A 183 -26.78 14.67 4.19
CA GLY A 183 -26.10 15.76 3.46
C GLY A 183 -24.57 15.61 3.30
N SER A 184 -23.96 14.49 3.73
CA SER A 184 -22.51 14.33 3.61
C SER A 184 -22.09 13.99 2.18
N GLN A 185 -21.27 14.84 1.58
CA GLN A 185 -20.62 14.60 0.28
C GLN A 185 -19.22 13.97 0.41
N PHE A 186 -18.85 13.52 1.62
CA PHE A 186 -17.53 12.96 1.91
C PHE A 186 -17.54 11.43 1.97
N PRO A 187 -16.42 10.77 1.65
CA PRO A 187 -16.29 9.34 1.84
C PRO A 187 -16.02 8.98 3.31
N LEU A 188 -16.15 7.70 3.62
CA LEU A 188 -15.59 7.11 4.84
C LEU A 188 -14.08 7.33 4.89
N ARG A 189 -13.53 7.52 6.09
CA ARG A 189 -12.07 7.62 6.26
C ARG A 189 -11.49 6.22 6.44
N SER A 190 -10.64 5.80 5.51
CA SER A 190 -10.02 4.47 5.56
C SER A 190 -9.20 4.26 6.85
N ALA A 191 -8.58 5.32 7.37
CA ALA A 191 -7.76 5.26 8.58
C ALA A 191 -8.59 4.92 9.83
N ASP A 192 -9.77 5.51 9.95
CA ASP A 192 -10.69 5.24 11.07
C ASP A 192 -11.26 3.83 10.97
N VAL A 193 -11.59 3.40 9.75
CA VAL A 193 -12.09 2.06 9.44
C VAL A 193 -11.06 0.99 9.81
N LEU A 194 -9.80 1.14 9.38
CA LEU A 194 -8.74 0.20 9.76
C LEU A 194 -8.51 0.18 11.28
N ARG A 195 -8.47 1.35 11.92
CA ARG A 195 -8.28 1.43 13.38
C ARG A 195 -9.41 0.74 14.13
N LYS A 196 -10.65 0.86 13.66
CA LYS A 196 -11.82 0.19 14.23
C LYS A 196 -11.62 -1.33 14.20
N PHE A 197 -11.43 -1.90 13.02
CA PHE A 197 -11.33 -3.36 12.88
C PHE A 197 -10.05 -3.95 13.45
N ALA A 198 -8.95 -3.19 13.50
CA ALA A 198 -7.74 -3.62 14.21
C ALA A 198 -7.99 -3.81 15.71
N LYS A 199 -8.86 -3.00 16.33
CA LYS A 199 -9.26 -3.16 17.73
C LYS A 199 -10.27 -4.30 17.92
N GLU A 200 -11.25 -4.41 17.01
CA GLU A 200 -12.29 -5.46 17.09
C GLU A 200 -11.74 -6.87 16.83
N ALA A 201 -10.70 -6.99 16.01
CA ALA A 201 -10.05 -8.28 15.71
C ALA A 201 -9.07 -8.76 16.80
N SER A 202 -8.96 -8.04 17.94
CA SER A 202 -8.07 -8.38 19.07
C SER A 202 -6.63 -8.70 18.63
N LEU A 203 -6.08 -7.83 17.76
CA LEU A 203 -4.73 -7.98 17.25
C LEU A 203 -3.69 -7.76 18.36
N GLU A 204 -2.51 -8.34 18.20
CA GLU A 204 -1.40 -8.14 19.14
C GLU A 204 -0.85 -6.71 19.03
N CYS A 205 -0.73 -6.21 17.81
CA CYS A 205 -0.21 -4.88 17.52
C CYS A 205 -1.21 -4.07 16.67
N PRO A 206 -2.38 -3.67 17.18
CA PRO A 206 -3.39 -2.96 16.40
C PRO A 206 -2.90 -1.61 15.84
N GLU A 207 -2.03 -0.92 16.58
CA GLU A 207 -1.38 0.34 16.17
C GLU A 207 -0.45 0.17 14.95
N SER A 208 -0.06 -1.06 14.64
CA SER A 208 0.75 -1.39 13.45
C SER A 208 -0.07 -1.48 12.17
N VAL A 209 -1.40 -1.63 12.26
CA VAL A 209 -2.29 -1.78 11.11
C VAL A 209 -2.78 -0.43 10.62
N THR A 210 -1.94 0.25 9.86
CA THR A 210 -2.28 1.50 9.17
C THR A 210 -1.91 1.39 7.70
N SER A 211 -2.60 2.09 6.79
CA SER A 211 -2.27 2.03 5.36
C SER A 211 -0.79 2.29 5.06
N THR A 212 -0.17 3.24 5.80
CA THR A 212 1.27 3.55 5.65
C THR A 212 2.16 2.38 6.09
N LYS A 213 1.86 1.74 7.23
CA LYS A 213 2.65 0.60 7.73
C LYS A 213 2.40 -0.67 6.90
N LEU A 214 1.18 -0.91 6.43
CA LEU A 214 0.86 -1.98 5.48
C LEU A 214 1.62 -1.81 4.16
N ARG A 215 1.73 -0.58 3.66
CA ARG A 215 2.51 -0.24 2.47
C ARG A 215 4.01 -0.48 2.68
N LYS A 216 4.53 -0.19 3.88
CA LYS A 216 5.93 -0.51 4.26
C LYS A 216 6.16 -2.01 4.38
N HIS A 217 5.18 -2.76 4.90
CA HIS A 217 5.25 -4.21 5.01
C HIS A 217 5.43 -4.90 3.65
N VAL A 218 4.65 -4.51 2.64
CA VAL A 218 4.80 -5.04 1.26
C VAL A 218 6.23 -4.84 0.75
N ALA A 219 6.76 -3.64 0.93
CA ALA A 219 8.11 -3.34 0.53
C ALA A 219 9.16 -4.19 1.24
N THR A 220 9.06 -4.35 2.55
CA THR A 220 9.96 -5.24 3.32
C THR A 220 9.89 -6.67 2.78
N VAL A 221 8.69 -7.21 2.58
CA VAL A 221 8.50 -8.59 2.09
C VAL A 221 9.08 -8.77 0.69
N VAL A 222 8.82 -7.83 -0.22
CA VAL A 222 9.34 -7.86 -1.60
C VAL A 222 10.86 -7.90 -1.66
N GLN A 223 11.53 -7.25 -0.71
CA GLN A 223 12.98 -7.32 -0.63
C GLN A 223 13.51 -8.64 -0.09
N ILE A 224 12.84 -9.23 0.90
CA ILE A 224 13.16 -10.58 1.38
C ILE A 224 13.02 -11.59 0.23
N LEU A 225 11.98 -11.43 -0.59
CA LEU A 225 11.70 -12.29 -1.74
C LEU A 225 12.67 -12.10 -2.92
N ASN A 226 13.59 -11.13 -2.85
CA ASN A 226 14.60 -10.84 -3.88
C ASN A 226 14.03 -10.80 -5.31
N LEU A 227 12.92 -10.07 -5.50
CA LEU A 227 12.23 -9.99 -6.78
C LEU A 227 13.13 -9.40 -7.89
N SER A 228 12.88 -9.82 -9.14
CA SER A 228 13.62 -9.31 -10.30
C SER A 228 13.40 -7.81 -10.49
N LYS A 229 14.31 -7.14 -11.20
CA LYS A 229 14.18 -5.69 -11.51
C LYS A 229 12.86 -5.38 -12.23
N ASN A 230 12.44 -6.25 -13.13
CA ASN A 230 11.20 -6.09 -13.88
C ASN A 230 9.97 -6.19 -12.96
N ASP A 231 9.96 -7.15 -12.03
CA ASP A 231 8.85 -7.32 -11.08
C ASP A 231 8.77 -6.13 -10.10
N LEU A 232 9.94 -5.62 -9.68
CA LEU A 232 10.03 -4.42 -8.86
C LEU A 232 9.48 -3.19 -9.58
N GLU A 233 9.70 -3.06 -10.89
CA GLU A 233 9.14 -1.99 -11.71
C GLU A 233 7.62 -2.07 -11.82
N VAL A 234 7.10 -3.27 -12.08
CA VAL A 234 5.65 -3.53 -12.11
C VAL A 234 5.02 -3.17 -10.76
N LEU A 235 5.62 -3.61 -9.66
CA LEU A 235 5.16 -3.29 -8.31
C LEU A 235 5.25 -1.79 -8.02
N ALA A 236 6.36 -1.11 -8.35
CA ALA A 236 6.54 0.31 -8.08
C ALA A 236 5.48 1.15 -8.81
N ARG A 237 5.23 0.82 -10.09
CA ARG A 237 4.16 1.42 -10.89
C ARG A 237 2.80 1.14 -10.27
N PHE A 238 2.55 -0.10 -9.88
CA PHE A 238 1.31 -0.47 -9.20
C PHE A 238 1.14 0.31 -7.90
N MET A 239 2.16 0.46 -7.06
CA MET A 239 2.03 1.21 -5.82
C MET A 239 1.93 2.73 -6.04
N GLY A 240 2.26 3.25 -7.24
CA GLY A 240 2.26 4.67 -7.56
C GLY A 240 3.49 5.41 -7.01
N HIS A 241 4.66 4.75 -7.08
CA HIS A 241 5.95 5.33 -6.75
C HIS A 241 6.81 5.53 -8.00
N ASP A 242 7.71 6.50 -7.93
CA ASP A 242 8.84 6.59 -8.83
C ASP A 242 9.85 5.47 -8.47
N ILE A 243 10.47 4.83 -9.46
CA ILE A 243 11.43 3.74 -9.24
C ILE A 243 12.62 4.18 -8.36
N ASN A 244 12.98 5.46 -8.40
CA ASN A 244 14.06 6.02 -7.60
C ASN A 244 13.66 6.21 -6.13
N ILE A 245 12.38 6.53 -5.88
CA ILE A 245 11.77 6.51 -4.55
C ILE A 245 11.73 5.06 -4.04
N HIS A 246 11.51 4.07 -4.92
CA HIS A 246 11.51 2.67 -4.54
C HIS A 246 12.89 2.19 -4.04
N ARG A 247 14.00 2.61 -4.69
CA ARG A 247 15.36 2.24 -4.27
C ARG A 247 15.79 2.83 -2.91
N SER A 248 15.20 3.96 -2.52
CA SER A 248 15.56 4.71 -1.31
C SER A 248 14.62 4.46 -0.12
N PHE A 249 13.32 4.25 -0.34
CA PHE A 249 12.33 4.12 0.73
C PHE A 249 12.08 2.69 1.22
N TYR A 250 12.44 1.69 0.41
CA TYR A 250 11.98 0.32 0.58
C TYR A 250 13.05 -0.72 0.76
N ARG A 251 14.34 -0.30 0.82
CA ARG A 251 15.36 -1.06 1.55
C ARG A 251 14.70 -1.60 2.83
N LEU A 252 14.99 -2.85 3.19
CA LEU A 252 14.64 -3.53 4.44
C LEU A 252 14.89 -2.56 5.60
N PRO A 253 14.76 -2.90 6.87
CA PRO A 253 15.65 -2.24 7.81
C PRO A 253 17.07 -2.51 7.27
N GLN A 254 17.65 -1.53 6.56
CA GLN A 254 18.97 -1.61 5.97
C GLN A 254 19.94 -2.00 7.09
N GLU A 255 19.66 -1.47 8.27
CA GLU A 255 19.96 -1.96 9.62
C GLU A 255 20.09 -3.50 9.77
N ILE A 256 19.07 -4.32 9.48
CA ILE A 256 19.14 -5.80 9.65
C ILE A 256 20.07 -6.44 8.62
N ILE A 257 19.99 -6.03 7.35
CA ILE A 257 20.88 -6.58 6.31
C ILE A 257 22.32 -6.16 6.58
N GLU A 258 22.55 -4.91 6.98
CA GLU A 258 23.85 -4.39 7.36
C GLU A 258 24.38 -5.14 8.57
N VAL A 259 23.60 -5.27 9.65
CA VAL A 259 24.04 -6.03 10.84
C VAL A 259 24.32 -7.49 10.50
N ALA A 260 23.46 -8.17 9.73
CA ALA A 260 23.68 -9.57 9.39
C ALA A 260 24.84 -9.75 8.40
N ARG A 261 24.78 -9.10 7.23
CA ARG A 261 25.75 -9.29 6.14
C ARG A 261 27.07 -8.57 6.39
N MET A 262 27.03 -7.31 6.83
CA MET A 262 28.26 -6.61 7.22
C MET A 262 28.79 -7.15 8.55
N GLY A 263 27.95 -7.61 9.47
CA GLY A 263 28.41 -8.33 10.66
C GLY A 263 29.18 -9.59 10.29
N CYS A 264 28.67 -10.41 9.37
CA CYS A 264 29.39 -11.56 8.85
C CYS A 264 30.73 -11.16 8.24
N LEU A 265 30.72 -10.17 7.34
CA LEU A 265 31.91 -9.70 6.64
C LEU A 265 32.97 -9.12 7.61
N LEU A 266 32.57 -8.22 8.51
CA LEU A 266 33.45 -7.58 9.49
C LEU A 266 34.00 -8.61 10.49
N THR A 267 33.22 -9.63 10.84
CA THR A 267 33.70 -10.73 11.69
C THR A 267 34.75 -11.57 10.95
N ALA A 268 34.56 -11.87 9.66
CA ALA A 268 35.56 -12.55 8.84
C ALA A 268 36.84 -11.73 8.67
N PHE A 269 36.72 -10.39 8.55
CA PHE A 269 37.87 -9.47 8.60
C PHE A 269 38.62 -9.58 9.94
N ASN A 270 37.90 -9.52 11.06
CA ASN A 270 38.50 -9.59 12.39
C ASN A 270 39.15 -10.96 12.69
N LYS A 271 38.59 -12.04 12.15
CA LYS A 271 39.15 -13.40 12.24
C LYS A 271 40.33 -13.63 11.29
N GLY A 272 40.62 -12.70 10.37
CA GLY A 272 41.66 -12.86 9.35
C GLY A 272 41.34 -13.91 8.28
N THR A 273 40.11 -14.43 8.23
CA THR A 273 39.70 -15.51 7.31
C THR A 273 39.21 -15.00 5.96
N ILE A 274 39.12 -13.68 5.76
CA ILE A 274 38.54 -13.06 4.55
C ILE A 274 39.17 -13.54 3.23
N GLY A 275 40.47 -13.86 3.23
CA GLY A 275 41.17 -14.35 2.04
C GLY A 275 40.60 -15.67 1.49
N HIS A 276 40.02 -16.52 2.35
CA HIS A 276 39.40 -17.80 1.97
C HIS A 276 38.07 -17.62 1.22
N PHE A 277 37.50 -16.41 1.25
CA PHE A 277 36.23 -16.07 0.62
C PHE A 277 36.41 -15.19 -0.62
N SER A 278 37.63 -15.05 -1.14
CA SER A 278 37.90 -14.32 -2.38
C SER A 278 37.12 -14.92 -3.56
N GLY A 279 36.35 -14.09 -4.27
CA GLY A 279 35.51 -14.50 -5.39
C GLY A 279 34.18 -15.18 -5.01
N LYS A 280 33.87 -15.33 -3.71
CA LYS A 280 32.60 -15.89 -3.23
C LYS A 280 31.57 -14.78 -2.94
N SER A 281 30.29 -15.15 -2.91
CA SER A 281 29.23 -14.24 -2.45
C SER A 281 29.33 -14.03 -0.94
N ILE A 282 28.81 -12.91 -0.44
CA ILE A 282 28.63 -12.69 1.00
C ILE A 282 27.76 -13.80 1.63
N ASP A 283 26.86 -14.39 0.86
CA ASP A 283 26.00 -15.49 1.32
C ASP A 283 26.76 -16.79 1.56
N ASP A 284 27.98 -16.90 1.04
CA ASP A 284 28.87 -18.06 1.19
C ASP A 284 29.88 -17.89 2.34
N ILE A 285 29.81 -16.78 3.09
CA ILE A 285 30.65 -16.53 4.26
C ILE A 285 30.04 -17.29 5.43
N ASP A 286 30.58 -18.47 5.68
CA ASP A 286 30.26 -19.22 6.89
C ASP A 286 31.19 -18.79 8.04
N LEU A 287 30.59 -18.41 9.16
CA LEU A 287 31.31 -18.03 10.36
C LEU A 287 31.27 -19.20 11.34
N GLU A 288 32.22 -20.12 11.23
CA GLU A 288 32.49 -21.12 12.28
C GLU A 288 32.82 -20.44 13.63
#